data_AF-A0A6L2PSE9-F1
#
_entry.id   AF-A0A6L2PSE9-F1
#
_cell.length_a   1.000
_cell.length_b   1.000
_cell.length_c   1.000
_cell.angle_alpha   90.00
_cell.angle_beta   90.00
_cell.angle_gamma   90.00
#
_symmetry.space_group_name_H-M   'P 1'
#
loop_
_entity.id
_entity.type
_entity.pdbx_description
1 polymer ?
#
loop_
_entity_poly.entity_id
_entity_poly.type
_entity_poly.pdbx_seq_one_letter_code
_entity_poly.pdbx_strand_id
1 'polypeptide(L)'
;FLLEPPPRLEFSNSSGGWLDCSASGSPPPTVDWLSVDGSPVLDVHGVRRVLLNGTLILLPFPPAAYRQDIHSTVYRCVAANAVGRIVSRDVQVRAVVAQAYKVDVEVLGASRGCTAVLRCVVPSYVKDLIRVVSWVQGPSFHIYPSLQG
;
A
#
# COMPACT_ATOMS: atom_id res chain seq x y z
N PHE A 1 10.57 6.53 -24.47
CA PHE A 1 10.42 5.23 -23.79
C PHE A 1 9.79 4.23 -24.75
N LEU A 2 10.10 2.93 -24.59
CA LEU A 2 9.40 1.83 -25.26
C LEU A 2 8.27 1.31 -24.35
N LEU A 3 8.56 1.18 -23.06
CA LEU A 3 7.60 0.85 -22.01
C LEU A 3 7.79 1.82 -20.84
N GLU A 4 6.72 2.51 -20.47
CA GLU A 4 6.66 3.28 -19.23
C GLU A 4 5.78 2.55 -18.21
N PRO A 5 6.09 2.70 -16.91
CA PRO A 5 5.24 2.13 -15.88
C PRO A 5 3.83 2.74 -15.88
N PRO A 6 2.85 2.02 -15.29
CA PRO A 6 1.50 2.54 -15.07
C PRO A 6 1.52 3.73 -14.09
N PRO A 7 0.50 4.61 -14.09
CA PRO A 7 0.45 5.75 -13.18
C PRO A 7 0.25 5.36 -11.71
N ARG A 8 -0.25 4.14 -11.44
CA ARG A 8 -0.52 3.61 -10.10
C ARG A 8 -0.22 2.13 -10.03
N LEU A 9 0.32 1.70 -8.89
CA LEU A 9 0.46 0.31 -8.50
C LEU A 9 -0.05 0.15 -7.07
N GLU A 10 -1.13 -0.59 -6.90
CA GLU A 10 -1.63 -1.04 -5.60
C GLU A 10 -1.45 -2.54 -5.46
N PHE A 11 -0.95 -3.00 -4.32
CA PHE A 11 -0.67 -4.42 -4.07
C PHE A 11 -0.78 -4.76 -2.59
N SER A 12 -0.90 -6.04 -2.23
CA SER A 12 -0.89 -6.45 -0.83
C SER A 12 0.52 -6.79 -0.35
N ASN A 13 0.77 -6.70 0.96
CA ASN A 13 2.05 -7.14 1.52
C ASN A 13 2.34 -8.64 1.31
N SER A 14 1.33 -9.46 0.99
CA SER A 14 1.50 -10.88 0.67
C SER A 14 1.75 -11.15 -0.82
N SER A 15 1.23 -10.32 -1.73
CA SER A 15 1.42 -10.50 -3.18
C SER A 15 2.74 -9.91 -3.68
N GLY A 16 3.18 -8.80 -3.08
CA GLY A 16 4.19 -7.96 -3.72
C GLY A 16 3.67 -7.32 -5.01
N GLY A 17 4.56 -6.65 -5.74
CA GLY A 17 4.26 -6.04 -7.02
C GLY A 17 5.53 -5.73 -7.81
N TRP A 18 5.40 -5.36 -9.06
CA TRP A 18 6.54 -4.97 -9.90
C TRP A 18 6.16 -3.86 -10.87
N LEU A 19 7.17 -3.12 -11.31
CA LEU A 19 7.07 -2.07 -12.31
C LEU A 19 8.11 -2.32 -13.38
N ASP A 20 7.67 -2.41 -14.63
CA ASP A 20 8.57 -2.60 -15.77
C ASP A 20 8.79 -1.26 -16.49
N CYS A 21 10.03 -1.06 -16.94
CA CYS A 21 10.40 0.10 -17.74
C CYS A 21 11.43 -0.31 -18.79
N SER A 22 11.29 0.22 -20.01
CA SER A 22 12.29 0.04 -21.05
C SER A 22 12.40 1.26 -21.97
N ALA A 23 13.61 1.50 -22.45
CA ALA A 23 13.91 2.59 -23.38
C ALA A 23 14.95 2.11 -24.39
N SER A 24 14.91 2.70 -25.58
CA SER A 24 15.93 2.53 -26.61
C SER A 24 16.66 3.85 -26.84
N GLY A 25 17.88 3.74 -27.35
CA GLY A 25 18.75 4.88 -27.68
C GLY A 25 20.05 4.39 -28.29
N SER A 26 20.83 5.31 -28.86
CA SER A 26 22.17 5.05 -29.36
C SER A 26 23.14 6.08 -28.74
N PRO A 27 24.10 5.65 -27.90
CA PRO A 27 24.32 4.29 -27.38
C PRO A 27 23.13 3.72 -26.58
N PRO A 28 23.00 2.39 -26.41
CA PRO A 28 21.95 1.80 -25.60
C PRO A 28 21.93 2.39 -24.17
N PRO A 29 20.77 2.84 -23.67
CA PRO A 29 20.69 3.43 -22.34
C PRO A 29 20.62 2.38 -21.23
N THR A 30 21.14 2.71 -20.06
CA THR A 30 20.84 1.99 -18.82
C THR A 30 19.47 2.42 -18.31
N VAL A 31 18.78 1.51 -17.63
CA VAL A 31 17.46 1.77 -17.02
C VAL A 31 17.56 1.56 -15.52
N ASP A 32 17.24 2.62 -14.77
CA ASP A 32 17.25 2.64 -13.31
C ASP A 32 16.00 3.33 -12.78
N TRP A 33 15.88 3.43 -11.46
CA TRP A 33 14.71 4.02 -10.79
C TRP A 33 15.11 5.16 -9.86
N LEU A 34 14.24 6.16 -9.78
CA LEU A 34 14.35 7.32 -8.91
C LEU A 34 13.19 7.35 -7.92
N SER A 35 13.49 7.75 -6.69
CA SER A 35 12.51 8.02 -5.65
C SER A 35 11.84 9.39 -5.88
N VAL A 36 10.84 9.71 -5.06
CA VAL A 36 10.09 10.98 -5.13
C VAL A 36 11.01 12.20 -5.02
N ASP A 37 12.07 12.10 -4.21
CA ASP A 37 13.09 13.12 -3.99
C ASP A 37 14.19 13.17 -5.08
N GLY A 38 14.10 12.30 -6.08
CA GLY A 38 15.07 12.19 -7.17
C GLY A 38 16.35 11.42 -6.80
N SER A 39 16.41 10.83 -5.61
CA SER A 39 17.51 9.94 -5.22
C SER A 39 17.44 8.60 -5.97
N PRO A 40 18.59 7.94 -6.24
CA PRO A 40 18.61 6.64 -6.87
C PRO A 40 17.97 5.58 -5.97
N VAL A 41 17.11 4.76 -6.54
CA VAL A 41 16.47 3.64 -5.87
C VAL A 41 17.43 2.47 -5.86
N LEU A 42 17.80 2.02 -4.65
CA LEU A 42 18.68 0.88 -4.45
C LEU A 42 17.92 -0.33 -3.91
N ASP A 43 18.54 -1.50 -4.03
CA ASP A 43 18.10 -2.73 -3.40
C ASP A 43 17.98 -2.57 -1.88
N VAL A 44 16.89 -3.09 -1.33
CA VAL A 44 16.68 -3.16 0.12
C VAL A 44 16.31 -4.59 0.45
N HIS A 45 17.19 -5.24 1.21
CA HIS A 45 17.08 -6.66 1.53
C HIS A 45 15.69 -7.00 2.09
N GLY A 46 15.01 -7.94 1.44
CA GLY A 46 13.70 -8.46 1.84
C GLY A 46 12.48 -7.64 1.43
N VAL A 47 12.63 -6.45 0.84
CA VAL A 47 11.46 -5.59 0.48
C VAL A 47 11.52 -4.97 -0.92
N ARG A 48 12.71 -4.74 -1.49
CA ARG A 48 12.85 -4.10 -2.81
C ARG A 48 14.07 -4.61 -3.57
N ARG A 49 13.90 -4.87 -4.88
CA ARG A 49 14.99 -5.22 -5.80
C ARG A 49 14.87 -4.48 -7.12
N VAL A 50 15.99 -4.02 -7.66
CA VAL A 50 16.11 -3.38 -8.97
C VAL A 50 16.82 -4.36 -9.90
N LEU A 51 16.17 -4.77 -10.97
CA LEU A 51 16.74 -5.70 -11.94
C LEU A 51 17.38 -4.94 -13.11
N LEU A 52 18.45 -5.50 -13.67
CA LEU A 52 19.18 -4.94 -14.82
C LEU A 52 18.35 -4.81 -16.09
N ASN A 53 17.21 -5.50 -16.18
CA ASN A 53 16.27 -5.39 -17.29
C ASN A 53 15.33 -4.18 -17.16
N GLY A 54 15.47 -3.36 -16.11
CA GLY A 54 14.62 -2.20 -15.84
C GLY A 54 13.41 -2.48 -14.96
N THR A 55 13.23 -3.70 -14.46
CA THR A 55 12.12 -4.05 -13.55
C THR A 55 12.45 -3.67 -12.10
N LEU A 56 11.57 -2.90 -11.45
CA LEU A 56 11.58 -2.69 -10.00
C LEU A 56 10.60 -3.65 -9.32
N ILE A 57 11.11 -4.55 -8.49
CA ILE A 57 10.32 -5.53 -7.74
C ILE A 57 10.15 -5.05 -6.30
N LEU A 58 8.90 -4.97 -5.85
CA LEU A 58 8.49 -4.79 -4.46
C LEU A 58 8.08 -6.15 -3.91
N LEU A 59 8.94 -6.74 -3.09
CA LEU A 59 8.78 -8.12 -2.61
C LEU A 59 7.62 -8.22 -1.60
N PRO A 60 6.98 -9.40 -1.45
CA PRO A 60 6.15 -9.68 -0.30
C PRO A 60 6.90 -9.44 1.01
N PHE A 61 6.24 -8.85 2.00
CA PHE A 61 6.86 -8.41 3.25
C PHE A 61 5.94 -8.61 4.47
N PRO A 62 6.50 -8.93 5.65
CA PRO A 62 5.72 -8.97 6.89
C PRO A 62 5.27 -7.56 7.30
N PRO A 63 4.15 -7.38 8.03
CA PRO A 63 3.67 -6.07 8.46
C PRO A 63 4.73 -5.18 9.13
N ALA A 64 5.61 -5.77 9.94
CA ALA A 64 6.69 -5.06 10.63
C ALA A 64 7.78 -4.48 9.71
N ALA A 65 7.89 -4.97 8.48
CA ALA A 65 8.82 -4.45 7.47
C ALA A 65 8.20 -3.34 6.60
N TYR A 66 6.98 -2.90 6.92
CA TYR A 66 6.36 -1.79 6.21
C TYR A 66 7.17 -0.51 6.38
N ARG A 67 7.44 0.16 5.25
CA ARG A 67 8.22 1.38 5.15
C ARG A 67 7.52 2.33 4.19
N GLN A 68 7.15 3.51 4.66
CA GLN A 68 6.40 4.48 3.85
C GLN A 68 7.20 4.92 2.62
N ASP A 69 8.51 5.11 2.77
CA ASP A 69 9.45 5.49 1.71
C ASP A 69 9.65 4.41 0.62
N ILE A 70 9.17 3.17 0.85
CA ILE A 70 9.25 2.07 -0.10
C ILE A 70 7.87 1.67 -0.63
N HIS A 71 6.91 1.55 0.28
CA HIS A 71 5.60 0.95 0.04
C HIS A 71 4.47 1.96 -0.13
N SER A 72 4.69 3.25 0.14
CA SER A 72 3.69 4.31 -0.06
C SER A 72 4.38 5.59 -0.52
N THR A 73 4.94 5.53 -1.72
CA THR A 73 5.77 6.58 -2.31
C THR A 73 5.51 6.71 -3.80
N VAL A 74 6.21 7.64 -4.44
CA VAL A 74 6.25 7.79 -5.90
C VAL A 74 7.59 7.31 -6.42
N TYR A 75 7.56 6.51 -7.48
CA TYR A 75 8.76 6.15 -8.25
C TYR A 75 8.71 6.74 -9.66
N ARG A 76 9.90 6.95 -10.24
CA ARG A 76 10.08 7.30 -11.65
C ARG A 76 11.15 6.42 -12.25
N CYS A 77 10.93 5.95 -13.47
CA CYS A 77 11.98 5.30 -14.24
C CYS A 77 12.89 6.35 -14.87
N VAL A 78 14.20 6.10 -14.88
CA VAL A 78 15.18 6.91 -15.61
C VAL A 78 15.90 6.04 -16.62
N ALA A 79 16.02 6.52 -17.85
CA ALA A 79 16.86 5.91 -18.86
C ALA A 79 17.96 6.89 -19.26
N ALA A 80 19.22 6.46 -19.21
CA ALA A 80 20.37 7.34 -19.43
C ALA A 80 21.47 6.68 -20.28
N ASN A 81 22.11 7.47 -21.14
CA ASN A 81 23.30 7.10 -21.89
C ASN A 81 24.27 8.29 -21.95
N ALA A 82 25.36 8.15 -22.72
CA ALA A 82 26.36 9.21 -22.89
C ALA A 82 25.81 10.52 -23.53
N VAL A 83 24.66 10.48 -24.19
CA VAL A 83 24.04 11.65 -24.84
C VAL A 83 23.13 12.39 -23.87
N GLY A 84 22.49 11.70 -22.93
CA GLY A 84 21.62 12.34 -21.95
C GLY A 84 20.77 11.36 -21.14
N ARG A 85 19.75 11.91 -20.46
CA ARG A 85 18.81 11.18 -19.62
C ARG A 85 17.37 11.61 -19.86
N ILE A 86 16.46 10.65 -19.80
CA ILE A 86 15.01 10.87 -19.81
C ILE A 86 14.39 10.24 -18.56
N VAL A 87 13.30 10.82 -18.06
CA VAL A 87 12.60 10.38 -16.86
C VAL A 87 11.13 10.14 -17.20
N SER A 88 10.55 9.04 -16.72
CA SER A 88 9.15 8.69 -16.97
C SER A 88 8.20 9.59 -16.17
N ARG A 89 6.90 9.44 -16.44
CA ARG A 89 5.85 9.90 -15.52
C ARG A 89 5.96 9.25 -14.13
N ASP A 90 5.30 9.89 -13.17
CA ASP A 90 5.19 9.45 -11.78
C ASP A 90 4.34 8.18 -11.67
N VAL A 91 4.83 7.24 -10.86
CA VAL A 91 4.11 6.02 -10.47
C VAL A 91 3.78 6.11 -8.99
N GLN A 92 2.51 6.27 -8.66
CA GLN A 92 2.08 6.21 -7.27
C GLN A 92 2.01 4.74 -6.82
N VAL A 93 2.85 4.37 -5.88
CA VAL A 93 2.85 3.04 -5.26
C VAL A 93 2.13 3.09 -3.92
N ARG A 94 1.28 2.10 -3.67
CA ARG A 94 0.63 1.89 -2.37
C ARG A 94 0.49 0.41 -2.04
N ALA A 95 1.22 -0.07 -1.05
CA ALA A 95 1.03 -1.40 -0.49
C ALA A 95 -0.05 -1.36 0.59
N VAL A 96 -0.95 -2.35 0.56
CA VAL A 96 -1.97 -2.59 1.59
C VAL A 96 -1.49 -3.74 2.46
N VAL A 97 -1.30 -3.47 3.75
CA VAL A 97 -0.85 -4.48 4.71
C VAL A 97 -2.07 -5.21 5.26
N ALA A 98 -2.18 -6.50 4.96
CA ALA A 98 -3.16 -7.37 5.58
C ALA A 98 -2.70 -7.72 7.00
N GLN A 99 -3.21 -6.98 7.99
CA GLN A 99 -2.96 -7.26 9.40
C GLN A 99 -4.23 -7.80 10.05
N ALA A 100 -4.10 -8.90 10.79
CA ALA A 100 -5.17 -9.36 11.66
C ALA A 100 -5.42 -8.27 12.71
N TYR A 101 -6.62 -7.72 12.71
CA TYR A 101 -7.05 -6.74 13.71
C TYR A 101 -8.08 -7.41 14.61
N LYS A 102 -8.09 -6.99 15.88
CA LYS A 102 -9.17 -7.29 16.81
C LYS A 102 -9.92 -5.99 17.05
N VAL A 103 -11.24 -6.11 17.14
CA VAL A 103 -12.10 -5.01 17.57
C VAL A 103 -12.53 -5.29 19.00
N ASP A 104 -12.60 -4.23 19.79
CA ASP A 104 -13.09 -4.29 21.16
C ASP A 104 -14.49 -3.68 21.24
N VAL A 105 -15.23 -4.04 22.28
CA VAL A 105 -16.57 -3.51 22.56
C VAL A 105 -16.52 -2.73 23.85
N GLU A 106 -16.87 -1.46 23.78
CA GLU A 106 -16.99 -0.59 24.95
C GLU A 106 -18.44 -0.16 25.18
N VAL A 107 -18.84 -0.14 26.44
CA VAL A 107 -20.15 0.39 26.88
C VAL A 107 -19.96 1.85 27.24
N LEU A 108 -20.53 2.76 26.45
CA LEU A 108 -20.52 4.18 26.75
C LEU A 108 -21.64 4.48 27.75
N GLY A 109 -21.28 4.51 29.04
CA GLY A 109 -22.11 5.02 30.13
C GLY A 109 -23.48 4.36 30.24
N ALA A 110 -23.60 3.33 31.08
CA ALA A 110 -24.87 2.66 31.33
C ALA A 110 -25.21 2.65 32.81
N SER A 111 -26.41 3.12 33.14
CA SER A 111 -27.03 2.95 34.45
C SER A 111 -28.38 2.25 34.28
N ARG A 112 -28.83 1.57 35.33
CA ARG A 112 -30.08 0.82 35.28
C ARG A 112 -31.25 1.74 34.93
N GLY A 113 -31.99 1.40 33.87
CA GLY A 113 -33.13 2.18 33.39
C GLY A 113 -32.79 3.23 32.33
N CYS A 114 -31.51 3.45 32.02
CA CYS A 114 -31.06 4.34 30.96
C CYS A 114 -30.70 3.59 29.67
N THR A 115 -30.64 4.32 28.57
CA THR A 115 -30.13 3.81 27.28
C THR A 115 -28.62 3.59 27.39
N ALA A 116 -28.17 2.39 27.03
CA ALA A 116 -26.75 2.08 26.87
C ALA A 116 -26.36 2.17 25.39
N VAL A 117 -25.20 2.75 25.10
CA VAL A 117 -24.63 2.78 23.75
C VAL A 117 -23.41 1.86 23.72
N LEU A 118 -23.48 0.83 22.88
CA LEU A 118 -22.33 -0.03 22.60
C LEU A 118 -21.53 0.57 21.45
N ARG A 119 -20.22 0.71 21.64
CA ARG A 119 -19.29 1.20 20.62
C ARG A 119 -18.32 0.09 20.24
N CYS A 120 -18.24 -0.21 18.95
CA CYS A 120 -17.20 -1.05 18.38
C CYS A 120 -15.95 -0.19 18.19
N VAL A 121 -14.90 -0.51 18.94
CA VAL A 121 -13.63 0.20 18.91
C VAL A 121 -12.75 -0.48 17.87
N VAL A 122 -12.65 0.17 16.70
CA VAL A 122 -11.82 -0.27 15.59
C VAL A 122 -10.43 0.37 15.70
N PRO A 123 -9.34 -0.40 15.56
CA PRO A 123 -8.00 0.17 15.54
C PRO A 123 -7.83 1.23 14.45
N SER A 124 -7.15 2.34 14.78
CA SER A 124 -7.05 3.52 13.91
C SER A 124 -6.48 3.22 12.53
N TYR A 125 -5.54 2.29 12.42
CA TYR A 125 -4.87 1.93 11.16
C TYR A 125 -5.76 1.17 10.14
N VAL A 126 -6.93 0.66 10.56
CA VAL A 126 -7.93 0.03 9.66
C VAL A 126 -9.27 0.74 9.63
N LYS A 127 -9.43 1.83 10.39
CA LYS A 127 -10.72 2.50 10.59
C LYS A 127 -11.40 2.93 9.29
N ASP A 128 -10.63 3.37 8.30
CA ASP A 128 -11.16 3.84 7.01
C ASP A 128 -11.40 2.70 6.01
N LEU A 129 -10.97 1.48 6.33
CA LEU A 129 -11.05 0.31 5.45
C LEU A 129 -12.20 -0.64 5.82
N ILE A 130 -12.82 -0.47 6.98
CA ILE A 130 -13.86 -1.37 7.49
C ILE A 130 -15.07 -0.62 8.03
N ARG A 131 -16.20 -1.31 8.15
CA ARG A 131 -17.44 -0.79 8.75
C ARG A 131 -18.09 -1.85 9.64
N VAL A 132 -18.82 -1.39 10.66
CA VAL A 132 -19.62 -2.29 11.50
C VAL A 132 -20.78 -2.83 10.68
N VAL A 133 -20.92 -4.16 10.63
CA VAL A 133 -21.98 -4.84 9.85
C VAL A 133 -23.12 -5.34 10.72
N SER A 134 -22.81 -5.83 11.91
CA SER A 134 -23.77 -6.31 12.90
C SER A 134 -23.15 -6.37 14.28
N TRP A 135 -24.00 -6.34 15.29
CA TRP A 135 -23.68 -6.67 16.67
C TRP A 135 -24.17 -8.10 16.95
N VAL A 136 -23.44 -8.84 17.77
CA VAL A 136 -23.79 -10.23 18.10
C VAL A 136 -23.96 -10.36 19.61
N GLN A 137 -25.11 -10.88 20.03
CA GLN A 137 -25.40 -11.22 21.42
C GLN A 137 -25.45 -12.75 21.56
N GLY A 138 -24.56 -13.32 22.37
CA GLY A 138 -24.46 -14.78 22.50
C GLY A 138 -24.02 -15.46 21.19
N PRO A 139 -24.24 -16.77 21.03
CA PRO A 139 -23.70 -17.52 19.89
C PRO A 139 -24.44 -17.29 18.56
N SER A 140 -25.62 -16.66 18.55
CA SER A 140 -26.49 -16.69 17.35
C SER A 140 -27.49 -15.54 17.20
N PHE A 141 -27.52 -14.54 18.08
CA PHE A 141 -28.42 -13.39 17.92
C PHE A 141 -27.71 -12.20 17.25
N HIS A 142 -28.15 -11.85 16.05
CA HIS A 142 -27.58 -10.74 15.27
C HIS A 142 -28.48 -9.50 15.33
N ILE A 143 -27.88 -8.37 15.68
CA ILE A 143 -28.51 -7.04 15.70
C ILE A 143 -27.88 -6.24 14.56
N TYR A 144 -28.67 -5.86 13.57
CA TYR A 144 -28.19 -5.10 12.42
C TYR A 144 -28.41 -3.59 12.63
N PRO A 145 -27.52 -2.73 12.13
CA PRO A 145 -27.75 -1.28 12.13
C PRO A 145 -29.06 -0.95 11.38
N SER A 146 -29.87 -0.04 11.93
CA SER A 146 -31.06 0.46 11.23
C SER A 146 -30.66 1.25 9.99
N LEU A 147 -31.33 1.00 8.85
CA LEU A 147 -31.12 1.75 7.60
C LEU A 147 -31.69 3.19 7.63
N GLN A 148 -32.37 3.54 8.70
CA GLN A 148 -32.84 4.90 8.97
C GLN A 148 -31.83 5.57 9.89
N GLY A 149 -31.01 6.44 9.28
CA GLY A 149 -30.22 7.44 9.99
C GLY A 149 -31.07 8.65 10.35
#